data_AF-A0A948PN43-F1
#
_entry.id   AF-A0A948PN43-F1
#
_cell.length_a   1.000
_cell.length_b   1.000
_cell.length_c   1.000
_cell.angle_alpha   90.00
_cell.angle_beta   90.00
_cell.angle_gamma   90.00
#
_symmetry.space_group_name_H-M   'P 1'
#
loop_
_entity.id
_entity.type
_entity.pdbx_description
1 polymer ?
#
loop_
_entity_poly.entity_id
_entity_poly.type
_entity_poly.pdbx_seq_one_letter_code
_entity_poly.pdbx_strand_id
1 'polypeptide(L)'
;EPLSGRSFDLQDYYTRPEGYRSRFEHNLPFLTVLVNCIYWAPQYPRFVTKKALQALWRREKKPKLQVIGDISCDINGSIECTEKMTTPDSPTFVYDPQTGVIKDGVSGSGVVVMSIDNLPALLPRESSLFFSRSLKDFLPSLARADFSGRLEDCLLPEPLRRATILFRGRLTPEYAYLNRHLD
;
A
#
# COMPACT_ATOMS: atom_id res chain seq x y z
N GLU A 1 6.49 -1.01 19.65
CA GLU A 1 7.37 -1.03 20.85
C GLU A 1 8.14 -2.33 20.91
N PRO A 2 9.40 -2.30 21.41
CA PRO A 2 10.19 -3.51 21.59
C PRO A 2 9.55 -4.46 22.60
N LEU A 3 9.53 -5.75 22.30
CA LEU A 3 9.07 -6.79 23.22
C LEU A 3 10.03 -6.98 24.40
N SER A 4 11.30 -6.62 24.23
CA SER A 4 12.33 -6.69 25.28
C SER A 4 12.21 -5.60 26.36
N GLY A 5 11.29 -4.64 26.22
CA GLY A 5 11.10 -3.55 27.18
C GLY A 5 12.15 -2.43 27.10
N ARG A 6 13.12 -2.52 26.19
CA ARG A 6 14.06 -1.43 25.90
C ARG A 6 13.39 -0.26 25.18
N SER A 7 14.10 0.86 25.08
CA SER A 7 13.69 2.00 24.25
C SER A 7 13.63 1.61 22.76
N PHE A 8 12.69 2.19 22.03
CA PHE A 8 12.55 1.98 20.59
C PHE A 8 13.82 2.43 19.86
N ASP A 9 14.30 1.59 18.95
CA ASP A 9 15.41 1.90 18.04
C ASP A 9 14.97 1.59 16.59
N LEU A 10 15.09 2.59 15.71
CA LEU A 10 14.57 2.49 14.35
C LEU A 10 15.37 1.50 13.48
N GLN A 11 16.69 1.49 13.64
CA GLN A 11 17.54 0.62 12.83
C GLN A 11 17.34 -0.84 13.24
N ASP A 12 17.26 -1.08 14.54
CA ASP A 12 16.92 -2.38 15.09
C ASP A 12 15.55 -2.85 14.61
N TYR A 13 14.53 -1.98 14.61
CA TYR A 13 13.21 -2.29 14.06
C TYR A 13 13.24 -2.73 12.59
N TYR A 14 14.07 -2.09 11.76
CA TYR A 14 14.23 -2.52 10.36
C TYR A 14 14.95 -3.86 10.23
N THR A 15 15.91 -4.15 11.11
CA THR A 15 16.68 -5.42 11.06
C THR A 15 15.98 -6.60 11.74
N ARG A 16 15.15 -6.35 12.75
CA ARG A 16 14.50 -7.35 13.61
C ARG A 16 13.05 -6.96 13.93
N PRO A 17 12.18 -6.78 12.93
CA PRO A 17 10.81 -6.33 13.14
C PRO A 17 9.97 -7.29 14.00
N GLU A 18 10.32 -8.58 14.05
CA GLU A 18 9.70 -9.61 14.89
C GLU A 18 9.90 -9.35 16.40
N GLY A 19 10.92 -8.57 16.77
CA GLY A 19 11.18 -8.14 18.15
C GLY A 19 10.24 -7.04 18.63
N TYR A 20 9.25 -6.65 17.85
CA TYR A 20 8.36 -5.53 18.11
C TYR A 20 6.89 -5.93 18.05
N ARG A 21 6.07 -5.21 18.81
CA ARG A 21 4.61 -5.21 18.64
C ARG A 21 4.09 -3.82 18.32
N SER A 22 3.01 -3.74 17.56
CA SER A 22 2.31 -2.49 17.31
C SER A 22 1.67 -1.96 18.60
N ARG A 23 1.73 -0.64 18.81
CA ARG A 23 0.96 0.05 19.85
C ARG A 23 -0.28 0.72 19.29
N PHE A 24 -0.50 0.64 17.98
CA PHE A 24 -1.53 1.41 17.28
C PHE A 24 -2.95 1.11 17.80
N GLU A 25 -3.16 -0.10 18.29
CA GLU A 25 -4.43 -0.57 18.88
C GLU A 25 -4.97 0.36 19.98
N HIS A 26 -4.09 1.06 20.73
CA HIS A 26 -4.49 2.02 21.77
C HIS A 26 -5.23 3.23 21.22
N ASN A 27 -5.03 3.56 19.93
CA ASN A 27 -5.67 4.69 19.29
C ASN A 27 -7.06 4.36 18.73
N LEU A 28 -7.35 3.08 18.45
CA LEU A 28 -8.60 2.66 17.81
C LEU A 28 -9.88 3.16 18.49
N PRO A 29 -9.99 3.21 19.84
CA PRO A 29 -11.20 3.72 20.50
C PRO A 29 -11.47 5.22 20.26
N PHE A 30 -10.47 5.98 19.81
CA PHE A 30 -10.56 7.43 19.63
C PHE A 30 -10.78 7.85 18.18
N LEU A 31 -10.57 6.94 17.22
CA LEU A 31 -10.73 7.19 15.81
C LEU A 31 -12.19 7.02 15.39
N THR A 32 -12.65 7.86 14.47
CA THR A 32 -13.94 7.64 13.77
C THR A 32 -13.72 7.03 12.39
N VAL A 33 -12.71 7.55 11.69
CA VAL A 33 -12.25 7.10 10.38
C VAL A 33 -10.74 6.87 10.47
N LEU A 34 -10.28 5.76 9.91
CA LEU A 34 -8.85 5.48 9.69
C LEU A 34 -8.59 5.40 8.19
N VAL A 35 -7.64 6.18 7.68
CA VAL A 35 -7.20 6.06 6.28
C VAL A 35 -5.76 5.53 6.28
N ASN A 36 -5.58 4.31 5.82
CA ASN A 36 -4.29 3.63 5.77
C ASN A 36 -3.66 3.80 4.38
N CYS A 37 -2.47 4.43 4.32
CA CYS A 37 -1.75 4.74 3.07
C CYS A 37 -0.29 4.29 3.13
N ILE A 38 0.02 3.33 3.98
CA ILE A 38 1.41 2.93 4.26
C ILE A 38 1.80 1.75 3.39
N TYR A 39 3.10 1.65 3.11
CA TYR A 39 3.69 0.39 2.70
C TYR A 39 3.86 -0.51 3.93
N TRP A 40 3.48 -1.78 3.80
CA TRP A 40 3.67 -2.80 4.83
C TRP A 40 4.22 -4.08 4.20
N ALA A 41 5.00 -4.82 4.97
CA ALA A 41 5.50 -6.14 4.57
C ALA A 41 5.27 -7.15 5.70
N PRO A 42 5.07 -8.46 5.40
CA PRO A 42 4.64 -9.46 6.36
C PRO A 42 5.46 -9.60 7.65
N GLN A 43 6.75 -9.26 7.60
CA GLN A 43 7.63 -9.28 8.76
C GLN A 43 7.33 -8.19 9.79
N TYR A 44 6.62 -7.12 9.40
CA TYR A 44 6.29 -6.00 10.29
C TYR A 44 4.98 -6.24 11.04
N PRO A 45 4.87 -5.78 12.31
CA PRO A 45 3.63 -5.86 13.05
C PRO A 45 2.47 -5.16 12.33
N ARG A 46 1.28 -5.77 12.37
CA ARG A 46 0.04 -5.17 11.83
C ARG A 46 -0.39 -3.97 12.68
N PHE A 47 -1.08 -3.01 12.08
CA PHE A 47 -1.60 -1.83 12.78
C PHE A 47 -2.97 -2.09 13.36
N VAL A 48 -3.83 -2.76 12.60
CA VAL A 48 -5.17 -3.16 13.02
C VAL A 48 -5.27 -4.67 12.92
N THR A 49 -5.44 -5.33 14.05
CA THR A 49 -5.67 -6.78 14.11
C THR A 49 -7.17 -7.08 14.27
N LYS A 50 -7.64 -8.22 13.74
CA LYS A 50 -8.99 -8.75 13.97
C LYS A 50 -9.25 -8.92 15.47
N LYS A 51 -8.23 -9.35 16.22
CA LYS A 51 -8.30 -9.47 17.69
C LYS A 51 -8.56 -8.13 18.37
N ALA A 52 -7.87 -7.06 17.97
CA ALA A 52 -8.07 -5.73 18.54
C ALA A 52 -9.45 -5.15 18.19
N LEU A 53 -9.88 -5.32 16.93
CA LEU A 53 -11.24 -4.93 16.53
C LEU A 53 -12.30 -5.69 17.33
N GLN A 54 -12.15 -7.00 17.47
CA GLN A 54 -13.06 -7.81 18.27
C GLN A 54 -13.10 -7.34 19.74
N ALA A 55 -11.94 -7.06 20.35
CA ALA A 55 -11.87 -6.55 21.72
C ALA A 55 -12.57 -5.18 21.85
N LEU A 56 -12.34 -4.26 20.91
CA LEU A 56 -12.99 -2.95 20.87
C LEU A 56 -14.52 -3.08 20.77
N TRP A 57 -15.01 -3.86 19.81
CA TRP A 57 -16.43 -4.06 19.52
C TRP A 57 -17.17 -4.94 20.54
N ARG A 58 -16.44 -5.67 21.39
CA ARG A 58 -17.01 -6.34 22.57
C ARG A 58 -17.15 -5.40 23.77
N ARG A 59 -16.15 -4.54 23.99
CA ARG A 59 -16.13 -3.61 25.13
C ARG A 59 -17.14 -2.48 24.99
N GLU A 60 -17.30 -1.97 23.77
CA GLU A 60 -18.12 -0.80 23.48
C GLU A 60 -19.33 -1.21 22.63
N LYS A 61 -20.55 -0.90 23.09
CA LYS A 61 -21.78 -1.21 22.34
C LYS A 61 -21.82 -0.53 20.96
N LYS A 62 -21.16 0.62 20.82
CA LYS A 62 -21.03 1.37 19.57
C LYS A 62 -19.67 2.07 19.54
N PRO A 63 -18.60 1.40 19.09
CA PRO A 63 -17.26 1.99 19.03
C PRO A 63 -17.22 3.25 18.15
N LYS A 64 -16.34 4.19 18.46
CA LYS A 64 -16.16 5.37 17.60
C LYS A 64 -15.67 5.01 16.20
N LEU A 65 -14.80 4.00 16.09
CA LEU A 65 -14.23 3.56 14.82
C LEU A 65 -15.30 2.89 13.98
N GLN A 66 -15.72 3.56 12.92
CA GLN A 66 -16.80 3.11 12.03
C GLN A 66 -16.32 2.86 10.60
N VAL A 67 -15.25 3.53 10.15
CA VAL A 67 -14.76 3.43 8.78
C VAL A 67 -13.24 3.23 8.74
N ILE A 68 -12.78 2.31 7.90
CA ILE A 68 -11.38 2.14 7.51
C ILE A 68 -11.28 2.24 5.99
N GLY A 69 -10.54 3.22 5.49
CA GLY A 69 -10.12 3.29 4.09
C GLY A 69 -8.71 2.75 3.96
N ASP A 70 -8.56 1.53 3.48
CA ASP A 70 -7.27 0.87 3.29
C ASP A 70 -6.77 1.02 1.84
N ILE A 71 -5.98 2.07 1.60
CA ILE A 71 -5.44 2.40 0.27
C ILE A 71 -4.34 1.43 -0.14
N SER A 72 -3.64 0.79 0.80
CA SER A 72 -2.64 -0.22 0.45
C SER A 72 -3.28 -1.45 -0.19
N CYS A 73 -4.54 -1.73 0.14
CA CYS A 73 -5.34 -2.84 -0.42
C CYS A 73 -4.69 -4.22 -0.26
N ASP A 74 -3.84 -4.37 0.76
CA ASP A 74 -3.19 -5.63 1.07
C ASP A 74 -4.20 -6.56 1.79
N ILE A 75 -4.69 -7.59 1.08
CA ILE A 75 -5.59 -8.58 1.68
C ILE A 75 -4.93 -9.21 2.89
N ASN A 76 -5.62 -9.15 4.04
CA ASN A 76 -5.09 -9.58 5.33
C ASN A 76 -3.69 -9.01 5.57
N GLY A 77 -3.46 -7.73 5.25
CA GLY A 77 -2.19 -7.04 5.43
C GLY A 77 -2.12 -6.24 6.73
N SER A 78 -1.61 -5.01 6.61
CA SER A 78 -1.40 -4.09 7.73
C SER A 78 -2.70 -3.76 8.50
N ILE A 79 -3.82 -3.75 7.77
CA ILE A 79 -5.20 -3.75 8.26
C ILE A 79 -5.74 -5.17 8.06
N GLU A 80 -5.77 -5.97 9.13
CA GLU A 80 -6.07 -7.40 9.01
C GLU A 80 -7.50 -7.69 8.54
N CYS A 81 -8.45 -6.78 8.80
CA CYS A 81 -9.85 -6.93 8.36
C CYS A 81 -10.09 -6.57 6.88
N THR A 82 -9.05 -6.24 6.11
CA THR A 82 -9.14 -6.14 4.65
C THR A 82 -9.26 -7.54 4.05
N GLU A 83 -10.48 -8.07 3.97
CA GLU A 83 -10.77 -9.45 3.54
C GLU A 83 -10.80 -9.61 2.02
N LYS A 84 -11.10 -8.53 1.29
CA LYS A 84 -11.14 -8.53 -0.16
C LYS A 84 -10.78 -7.16 -0.73
N MET A 85 -10.43 -7.16 -2.02
CA MET A 85 -10.40 -5.93 -2.81
C MET A 85 -11.84 -5.53 -3.17
N THR A 86 -12.10 -4.23 -3.13
CA THR A 86 -13.38 -3.62 -3.52
C THR A 86 -13.25 -2.96 -4.89
N THR A 87 -14.37 -2.76 -5.56
CA THR A 87 -14.39 -2.14 -6.89
C THR A 87 -15.05 -0.76 -6.82
N PRO A 88 -14.85 0.12 -7.82
CA PRO A 88 -15.59 1.37 -7.91
C PRO A 88 -17.12 1.22 -7.74
N ASP A 89 -17.70 0.16 -8.30
CA ASP A 89 -19.14 -0.10 -8.26
C ASP A 89 -19.63 -0.66 -6.90
N SER A 90 -18.75 -1.34 -6.17
CA SER A 90 -19.00 -1.87 -4.83
C SER A 90 -17.80 -1.52 -3.92
N PRO A 91 -17.68 -0.25 -3.50
CA PRO A 91 -16.45 0.31 -2.95
C PRO A 91 -16.20 -0.06 -1.49
N THR A 92 -17.19 -0.69 -0.83
CA THR A 92 -17.09 -0.99 0.60
C THR A 92 -17.74 -2.32 0.95
N PHE A 93 -17.26 -2.91 2.04
CA PHE A 93 -17.96 -3.95 2.78
C PHE A 93 -17.92 -3.64 4.28
N VAL A 94 -18.89 -4.16 5.03
CA VAL A 94 -18.87 -4.18 6.50
C VAL A 94 -18.16 -5.45 6.93
N TYR A 95 -17.13 -5.33 7.77
CA TYR A 95 -16.53 -6.43 8.51
C TYR A 95 -17.10 -6.47 9.93
N ASP A 96 -17.76 -7.56 10.31
CA ASP A 96 -18.25 -7.79 11.68
C ASP A 96 -17.13 -8.39 12.55
N PRO A 97 -16.57 -7.68 13.54
CA PRO A 97 -15.47 -8.19 14.35
C PRO A 97 -15.85 -9.31 15.32
N GLN A 98 -17.15 -9.50 15.58
CA GLN A 98 -17.62 -10.58 16.46
C GLN A 98 -17.69 -11.92 15.71
N THR A 99 -18.15 -11.90 14.46
CA THR A 99 -18.37 -13.10 13.65
C THR A 99 -17.29 -13.34 12.60
N GLY A 100 -16.52 -12.32 12.22
CA GLY A 100 -15.56 -12.34 11.12
C GLY A 100 -16.19 -12.34 9.73
N VAL A 101 -17.51 -12.16 9.63
CA VAL A 101 -18.24 -12.17 8.36
C VAL A 101 -18.15 -10.80 7.68
N ILE A 102 -18.05 -10.80 6.35
CA ILE A 102 -18.15 -9.59 5.53
C ILE A 102 -19.49 -9.51 4.81
N LYS A 103 -19.98 -8.29 4.62
CA LYS A 103 -21.16 -8.01 3.82
C LYS A 103 -20.97 -6.74 3.00
N ASP A 104 -21.29 -6.80 1.72
CA ASP A 104 -21.13 -5.65 0.83
C ASP A 104 -22.03 -4.46 1.21
N GLY A 105 -21.53 -3.27 0.91
CA GLY A 105 -22.16 -2.00 1.27
C GLY A 105 -21.70 -1.46 2.62
N VAL A 106 -22.61 -0.75 3.30
CA VAL A 106 -22.32 0.00 4.54
C VAL A 106 -23.24 -0.39 5.70
N SER A 107 -24.14 -1.35 5.48
CA SER A 107 -25.18 -1.72 6.43
C SER A 107 -24.83 -3.01 7.17
N GLY A 108 -24.74 -2.94 8.50
CA GLY A 108 -24.49 -4.10 9.34
C GLY A 108 -23.91 -3.71 10.70
N SER A 109 -23.63 -4.71 11.52
CA SER A 109 -22.90 -4.54 12.78
C SER A 109 -21.41 -4.76 12.52
N GLY A 110 -20.66 -3.68 12.31
CA GLY A 110 -19.23 -3.79 12.06
C GLY A 110 -18.60 -2.53 11.50
N VAL A 111 -17.31 -2.62 11.20
CA VAL A 111 -16.54 -1.53 10.59
C VAL A 111 -16.70 -1.57 9.08
N VAL A 112 -17.00 -0.41 8.47
CA VAL A 112 -17.02 -0.26 7.01
C VAL A 112 -15.58 -0.20 6.53
N VAL A 113 -15.21 -1.05 5.58
CA VAL A 113 -13.88 -1.12 4.97
C VAL A 113 -13.99 -0.78 3.50
N MET A 114 -13.17 0.19 3.06
CA MET A 114 -12.91 0.50 1.64
C MET A 114 -11.50 0.03 1.30
N SER A 115 -11.33 -0.74 0.23
CA SER A 115 -10.04 -1.31 -0.18
C SER A 115 -9.97 -1.39 -1.71
N ILE A 116 -9.89 -0.23 -2.37
CA ILE A 116 -9.88 -0.14 -3.84
C ILE A 116 -8.42 -0.11 -4.29
N ASP A 117 -8.05 -1.03 -5.18
CA ASP A 117 -6.67 -1.23 -5.65
C ASP A 117 -6.18 -0.12 -6.61
N ASN A 118 -7.08 0.51 -7.36
CA ASN A 118 -6.75 1.55 -8.32
C ASN A 118 -7.55 2.84 -8.10
N LEU A 119 -7.35 3.46 -6.93
CA LEU A 119 -7.95 4.76 -6.62
C LEU A 119 -7.65 5.87 -7.65
N PRO A 120 -6.45 5.97 -8.28
CA PRO A 120 -6.22 6.95 -9.34
C PRO A 120 -7.22 6.86 -10.50
N ALA A 121 -7.72 5.67 -10.82
CA ALA A 121 -8.73 5.49 -11.86
C ALA A 121 -10.12 6.05 -11.49
N LEU A 122 -10.38 6.34 -10.20
CA LEU A 122 -11.59 7.04 -9.76
C LEU A 122 -11.53 8.55 -10.00
N LEU A 123 -10.33 9.10 -10.25
CA LEU A 123 -10.11 10.48 -10.66
C LEU A 123 -9.35 10.49 -12.00
N PRO A 124 -9.91 9.87 -13.06
CA PRO A 124 -9.15 9.49 -14.24
C PRO A 124 -8.61 10.71 -15.00
N ARG A 125 -9.36 11.82 -15.00
CA ARG A 125 -8.95 13.07 -15.65
C ARG A 125 -7.76 13.70 -14.92
N GLU A 126 -7.85 13.85 -13.61
CA GLU A 126 -6.82 14.44 -12.76
C GLU A 126 -5.55 13.60 -12.78
N SER A 127 -5.69 12.29 -12.63
CA SER A 127 -4.59 11.32 -12.72
C SER A 127 -3.88 11.40 -14.08
N SER A 128 -4.64 11.44 -15.18
CA SER A 128 -4.09 11.56 -16.52
C SER A 128 -3.37 12.90 -16.75
N LEU A 129 -3.94 14.01 -16.25
CA LEU A 129 -3.31 15.33 -16.35
C LEU A 129 -2.02 15.39 -15.54
N PHE A 130 -2.00 14.85 -14.33
CA PHE A 130 -0.82 14.83 -13.46
C PHE A 130 0.30 13.97 -14.08
N PHE A 131 -0.04 12.76 -14.54
CA PHE A 131 0.92 11.88 -15.23
C PHE A 131 1.46 12.54 -16.50
N SER A 132 0.58 13.10 -17.33
CA SER A 132 0.98 13.78 -18.58
C SER A 132 1.92 14.93 -18.32
N ARG A 133 1.66 15.78 -17.32
CA ARG A 133 2.55 16.89 -16.94
C ARG A 133 3.92 16.38 -16.49
N SER A 134 3.94 15.31 -15.69
CA SER A 134 5.19 14.70 -15.21
C SER A 134 6.02 14.08 -16.33
N LEU A 135 5.37 13.49 -17.34
CA LEU A 135 6.03 12.89 -18.49
C LEU A 135 6.46 13.92 -19.55
N LYS A 136 5.71 15.02 -19.70
CA LYS A 136 5.84 15.97 -20.81
C LYS A 136 7.26 16.50 -20.98
N ASP A 137 7.94 16.82 -19.89
CA ASP A 137 9.28 17.41 -19.92
C ASP A 137 10.36 16.42 -20.41
N PHE A 138 10.07 15.12 -20.37
CA PHE A 138 10.94 14.06 -20.87
C PHE A 138 10.77 13.79 -22.38
N LEU A 139 9.63 14.18 -22.96
CA LEU A 139 9.28 13.85 -24.35
C LEU A 139 10.27 14.40 -25.39
N PRO A 140 10.76 15.66 -25.31
CA PRO A 140 11.72 16.17 -26.29
C PRO A 140 13.02 15.36 -26.29
N SER A 141 13.49 14.95 -25.12
CA SER A 141 14.71 14.15 -24.98
C SER A 141 14.51 12.72 -25.49
N LEU A 142 13.36 12.10 -25.19
CA LEU A 142 12.99 10.79 -25.75
C LEU A 142 12.92 10.82 -27.28
N ALA A 143 12.31 11.86 -27.85
CA ALA A 143 12.12 11.98 -29.29
C ALA A 143 13.43 12.24 -30.06
N ARG A 144 14.44 12.81 -29.41
CA ARG A 144 15.75 13.12 -30.02
C ARG A 144 16.83 12.08 -29.72
N ALA A 145 16.55 11.12 -28.84
CA ALA A 145 17.51 10.11 -28.44
C ALA A 145 17.85 9.18 -29.60
N ASP A 146 19.14 8.84 -29.74
CA ASP A 146 19.63 7.87 -30.72
C ASP A 146 19.76 6.49 -30.07
N PHE A 147 18.79 5.62 -30.34
CA PHE A 147 18.74 4.27 -29.79
C PHE A 147 19.55 3.23 -30.60
N SER A 148 20.27 3.66 -31.66
CA SER A 148 21.05 2.76 -32.51
C SER A 148 22.37 2.32 -31.88
N GLY A 149 22.90 3.11 -30.94
CA GLY A 149 24.16 2.89 -30.24
C GLY A 149 24.02 2.11 -28.93
N ARG A 150 24.88 2.44 -27.96
CA ARG A 150 24.78 1.99 -26.56
C ARG A 150 23.91 2.95 -25.76
N LEU A 151 23.36 2.48 -24.65
CA LEU A 151 22.47 3.29 -23.80
C LEU A 151 23.12 4.59 -23.31
N GLU A 152 24.42 4.55 -23.02
CA GLU A 152 25.19 5.71 -22.55
C GLU A 152 25.30 6.80 -23.63
N ASP A 153 25.21 6.39 -24.90
CA ASP A 153 25.38 7.27 -26.06
C ASP A 153 24.02 7.82 -26.56
N CYS A 154 22.88 7.35 -26.02
CA CYS A 154 21.53 7.73 -26.45
C CYS A 154 21.12 9.17 -26.11
N LEU A 155 21.97 9.94 -25.44
CA LEU A 155 21.68 11.32 -24.98
C LEU A 155 20.42 11.45 -24.09
N LEU A 156 19.98 10.34 -23.47
CA LEU A 156 18.88 10.37 -22.52
C LEU A 156 19.30 11.09 -21.23
N PRO A 157 18.44 11.96 -20.65
CA PRO A 157 18.67 12.49 -19.32
C PRO A 157 18.72 11.37 -18.29
N GLU A 158 19.48 11.58 -17.22
CA GLU A 158 19.76 10.57 -16.20
C GLU A 158 18.50 9.86 -15.66
N PRO A 159 17.38 10.55 -15.35
CA PRO A 159 16.17 9.88 -14.88
C PRO A 159 15.64 8.82 -15.86
N LEU A 160 15.67 9.10 -17.17
CA LEU A 160 15.21 8.15 -18.19
C LEU A 160 16.20 7.01 -18.38
N ARG A 161 17.50 7.30 -18.33
CA ARG A 161 18.54 6.27 -18.43
C ARG A 161 18.43 5.27 -17.28
N ARG A 162 18.27 5.77 -16.05
CA ARG A 162 18.08 4.92 -14.86
C ARG A 162 16.75 4.17 -14.89
N ALA A 163 15.69 4.77 -15.42
CA ALA A 163 14.41 4.11 -15.61
C ALA A 163 14.39 3.06 -16.75
N THR A 164 15.47 2.95 -17.54
CA THR A 164 15.56 1.99 -18.65
C THR A 164 15.90 0.59 -18.13
N ILE A 165 14.88 -0.26 -17.96
CA ILE A 165 15.04 -1.65 -17.51
C ILE A 165 15.66 -2.53 -18.62
N LEU A 166 15.15 -2.38 -19.84
CA LEU A 166 15.60 -3.11 -21.02
C LEU A 166 16.08 -2.13 -22.08
N PHE A 167 17.24 -2.43 -22.67
CA PHE A 167 17.77 -1.71 -23.82
C PHE A 167 18.08 -2.71 -24.93
N ARG A 168 17.42 -2.54 -26.09
CA ARG A 168 17.56 -3.43 -27.26
C ARG A 168 17.39 -4.93 -26.92
N GLY A 169 16.38 -5.22 -26.10
CA GLY A 169 16.02 -6.58 -25.69
C GLY A 169 16.95 -7.19 -24.64
N ARG A 170 17.88 -6.43 -24.06
CA ARG A 170 18.77 -6.91 -22.99
C ARG A 170 18.56 -6.10 -21.72
N LEU A 171 18.64 -6.76 -20.56
CA LEU A 171 18.63 -6.08 -19.27
C LEU A 171 19.82 -5.13 -19.16
N THR A 172 19.55 -3.91 -18.70
CA THR A 172 20.61 -2.96 -18.37
C THR A 172 21.32 -3.38 -17.07
N PRO A 173 22.55 -2.91 -16.80
CA PRO A 173 23.36 -3.41 -15.68
C PRO A 173 22.67 -3.35 -14.31
N GLU A 174 21.95 -2.26 -14.01
CA GLU A 174 21.23 -2.09 -12.73
C GLU A 174 20.11 -3.12 -12.54
N TYR A 175 19.58 -3.66 -13.63
CA TYR A 175 18.48 -4.62 -13.63
C TYR A 175 18.92 -6.05 -13.97
N ALA A 176 20.23 -6.31 -14.06
CA ALA A 176 20.77 -7.63 -14.38
C ALA A 176 20.35 -8.72 -13.37
N TYR A 177 20.00 -8.34 -12.14
CA TYR A 177 19.48 -9.25 -11.12
C TYR A 177 18.18 -9.95 -11.53
N LEU A 178 17.42 -9.37 -12.47
CA LEU A 178 16.19 -9.93 -13.00
C LEU A 178 16.41 -11.21 -13.82
N ASN A 179 17.63 -11.44 -14.35
CA ASN A 179 17.96 -12.70 -15.04
C ASN A 179 17.72 -13.94 -14.16
N ARG A 180 17.75 -13.81 -12.82
CA ARG A 180 17.47 -14.92 -11.90
C ARG A 180 15.99 -15.31 -11.85
N HIS A 181 15.12 -14.49 -12.43
CA HIS A 181 13.66 -14.67 -12.46
C HIS A 181 13.13 -14.87 -13.89
N LEU A 182 14.02 -14.88 -14.89
CA LEU A 182 13.69 -15.18 -16.28
C LEU A 182 14.02 -16.66 -16.52
N ASP A 183 13.05 -17.40 -17.05
CA ASP A 183 13.21 -18.81 -17.43
C ASP A 183 14.15 -18.99 -18.65
#